data_AF-A0A7L2UBQ4-F1
#
_entry.id   AF-A0A7L2UBQ4-F1
#
_cell.length_a   1.000
_cell.length_b   1.000
_cell.length_c   1.000
_cell.angle_alpha   90.00
_cell.angle_beta   90.00
_cell.angle_gamma   90.00
#
_symmetry.space_group_name_H-M   'P 1'
#
loop_
_entity.id
_entity.type
_entity.pdbx_description
1 polymer ?
#
loop_
_entity_poly.entity_id
_entity_poly.type
_entity_poly.pdbx_seq_one_letter_code
_entity_poly.pdbx_strand_id
1 'polypeptide(L)'
;FNLQLWNNYFHLAVAFITQDSLQLENFSHAKYNKIQNKYGDMRCLIGFAIRDMWYKLGQNKICFIPGMVGPILEMTLIPEVELRKATIPIFFDMMLCEYQRTGEFKKFENEIILKLDHEVEGGRGDEHYMQLFESM
;
A
#
# COMPACT_ATOMS: atom_id res chain seq x y z
N PHE A 1 4.08 11.62 20.00
CA PHE A 1 4.18 10.96 18.68
C PHE A 1 5.65 10.72 18.37
N ASN A 2 6.06 9.49 18.02
CA ASN A 2 7.44 9.17 17.66
C ASN A 2 7.50 8.89 16.15
N LEU A 3 7.89 9.90 15.37
CA LEU A 3 7.88 9.82 13.91
C LEU A 3 8.79 8.71 13.38
N GLN A 4 10.01 8.61 13.91
CA GLN A 4 11.00 7.64 13.40
C GLN A 4 10.54 6.20 13.63
N LEU A 5 9.95 5.90 14.79
CA LEU A 5 9.42 4.58 15.09
C LEU A 5 8.34 4.18 14.07
N TRP A 6 7.39 5.06 13.81
CA TRP A 6 6.29 4.79 12.88
C TRP A 6 6.76 4.74 11.43
N ASN A 7 7.74 5.56 11.05
CA ASN A 7 8.35 5.50 9.73
C ASN A 7 9.03 4.14 9.50
N ASN A 8 9.83 3.70 10.48
CA ASN A 8 10.45 2.37 10.45
C ASN A 8 9.41 1.23 10.42
N TYR A 9 8.30 1.37 11.16
CA TYR A 9 7.20 0.40 11.15
C TYR A 9 6.58 0.24 9.75
N PHE A 10 6.20 1.34 9.10
CA PHE A 10 5.58 1.27 7.77
C PHE A 10 6.54 0.71 6.73
N HIS A 11 7.79 1.19 6.70
CA HIS A 11 8.78 0.66 5.76
C HIS A 11 9.06 -0.83 5.98
N LEU A 12 9.19 -1.28 7.23
CA LEU A 12 9.40 -2.70 7.53
C LEU A 12 8.19 -3.55 7.12
N ALA A 13 6.97 -3.06 7.41
CA ALA A 13 5.74 -3.76 7.08
C ALA A 13 5.54 -3.88 5.56
N VAL A 14 5.80 -2.81 4.81
CA VAL A 14 5.79 -2.82 3.34
C VAL A 14 6.85 -3.78 2.81
N ALA A 15 8.10 -3.68 3.27
CA ALA A 15 9.17 -4.58 2.84
C ALA A 15 8.86 -6.07 3.12
N PHE A 16 8.19 -6.35 4.23
CA PHE A 16 7.70 -7.71 4.51
C PHE A 16 6.66 -8.16 3.49
N ILE A 17 5.69 -7.31 3.14
CA ILE A 17 4.61 -7.64 2.20
C ILE A 17 5.15 -7.80 0.77
N THR A 18 6.11 -6.98 0.35
CA THR A 18 6.60 -6.91 -1.04
C THR A 18 7.73 -7.89 -1.34
N GLN A 19 8.27 -8.60 -0.34
CA GLN A 19 9.34 -9.58 -0.56
C GLN A 19 8.92 -10.73 -1.50
N ASP A 20 9.84 -11.18 -2.36
CA ASP A 20 9.58 -12.21 -3.38
C ASP A 20 9.02 -13.52 -2.82
N SER A 21 9.42 -13.88 -1.60
CA SER A 21 8.98 -15.13 -0.96
C SER A 21 7.49 -15.13 -0.61
N LEU A 22 6.83 -13.97 -0.60
CA LEU A 22 5.40 -13.82 -0.34
C LEU A 22 4.59 -13.48 -1.59
N GLN A 23 5.19 -13.31 -2.77
CA GLN A 23 4.46 -13.08 -4.01
C GLN A 23 3.88 -14.40 -4.56
N LEU A 24 2.77 -14.83 -3.96
CA LEU A 24 2.18 -16.16 -4.16
C LEU A 24 1.74 -16.40 -5.61
N GLU A 25 1.37 -15.34 -6.33
CA GLU A 25 1.03 -15.32 -7.75
C GLU A 25 2.16 -15.83 -8.66
N ASN A 26 3.41 -15.74 -8.20
CA ASN A 26 4.58 -16.20 -8.94
C ASN A 26 4.89 -17.68 -8.70
N PHE A 27 4.13 -18.35 -7.83
CA PHE A 27 4.35 -19.75 -7.49
C PHE A 27 3.47 -20.70 -8.31
N SER A 28 3.94 -21.95 -8.43
CA SER A 28 3.10 -23.01 -8.99
C SER A 28 1.85 -23.21 -8.14
N HIS A 29 0.75 -23.64 -8.77
CA HIS A 29 -0.53 -23.84 -8.10
C HIS A 29 -0.43 -24.77 -6.87
N ALA A 30 0.40 -25.82 -6.95
CA ALA A 30 0.62 -26.73 -5.82
C ALA A 30 1.32 -26.04 -4.63
N LYS A 31 2.31 -25.17 -4.89
CA LYS A 31 3.02 -24.42 -3.85
C LYS A 31 2.11 -23.34 -3.25
N TYR A 32 1.39 -22.60 -4.09
CA TYR A 32 0.37 -21.63 -3.68
C TYR A 32 -0.63 -22.28 -2.71
N ASN A 33 -1.29 -23.37 -3.11
CA ASN A 33 -2.30 -24.04 -2.29
C ASN A 33 -1.73 -24.55 -0.96
N LYS A 34 -0.49 -25.07 -0.96
CA LYS A 34 0.16 -25.55 0.26
C LYS A 34 0.44 -24.41 1.25
N ILE A 35 0.87 -23.26 0.76
CA ILE A 35 1.12 -22.07 1.60
C ILE A 35 -0.22 -21.54 2.12
N GLN A 36 -1.19 -21.33 1.23
CA GLN A 36 -2.51 -20.79 1.57
C GLN A 36 -3.22 -21.65 2.62
N ASN A 37 -3.22 -22.97 2.46
CA ASN A 37 -3.87 -23.87 3.42
C ASN A 37 -3.18 -23.91 4.79
N LYS A 38 -1.87 -23.65 4.85
CA LYS A 38 -1.10 -23.75 6.09
C LYS A 38 -1.02 -22.43 6.86
N TYR A 39 -0.90 -21.31 6.15
CA TYR A 39 -0.61 -20.01 6.74
C TYR A 39 -1.60 -18.91 6.34
N GLY A 40 -2.46 -19.16 5.33
CA GLY A 40 -3.21 -18.11 4.65
C GLY A 40 -2.30 -17.15 3.88
N ASP A 41 -2.87 -16.04 3.41
CA ASP A 41 -2.08 -14.95 2.84
C ASP A 41 -1.60 -14.00 3.95
N MET A 42 -0.33 -14.14 4.33
CA MET A 42 0.30 -13.31 5.36
C MET A 42 0.38 -11.83 4.95
N ARG A 43 0.35 -11.51 3.65
CA ARG A 43 0.38 -10.13 3.15
C ARG A 43 -0.89 -9.38 3.56
N CYS A 44 -2.05 -10.03 3.49
CA CYS A 44 -3.32 -9.46 3.93
C CYS A 44 -3.29 -9.09 5.42
N LEU A 45 -2.77 -9.96 6.28
CA LEU A 45 -2.68 -9.70 7.72
C LEU A 45 -1.87 -8.43 8.03
N ILE A 46 -0.71 -8.26 7.38
CA ILE A 46 0.13 -7.10 7.59
C ILE A 46 -0.45 -5.86 6.90
N GLY A 47 -1.06 -6.00 5.72
CA GLY A 47 -1.73 -4.90 5.02
C GLY A 47 -2.89 -4.32 5.83
N PHE A 48 -3.67 -5.16 6.50
CA PHE A 48 -4.71 -4.72 7.43
C PHE A 48 -4.12 -4.01 8.65
N ALA A 49 -2.99 -4.47 9.18
CA ALA A 49 -2.29 -3.79 10.26
C ALA A 49 -1.75 -2.41 9.84
N ILE A 50 -1.21 -2.28 8.62
CA ILE A 50 -0.81 -1.00 8.02
C ILE A 50 -2.00 -0.05 7.93
N ARG A 51 -3.13 -0.52 7.36
CA ARG A 51 -4.37 0.26 7.25
C ARG A 51 -4.85 0.73 8.61
N ASP A 52 -4.99 -0.17 9.57
CA ASP A 52 -5.49 0.14 10.90
C ASP A 52 -4.57 1.13 11.63
N MET A 53 -3.25 0.99 11.45
CA MET A 53 -2.29 1.92 12.00
C MET A 53 -2.39 3.30 11.34
N TRP A 54 -2.49 3.35 10.01
CA TRP A 54 -2.65 4.60 9.26
C TRP A 54 -3.82 5.42 9.79
N TYR A 55 -4.99 4.81 9.98
CA TYR A 55 -6.16 5.50 10.51
C TYR A 55 -6.02 5.90 11.99
N LYS A 56 -5.17 5.21 12.77
CA LYS A 56 -4.86 5.57 14.17
C LYS A 56 -3.89 6.75 14.31
N LEU A 57 -3.18 7.16 13.26
CA LEU A 57 -2.23 8.28 13.32
C LEU A 57 -2.90 9.64 13.58
N GLY A 58 -4.18 9.78 13.24
CA GLY A 58 -4.94 11.03 13.41
C GLY A 58 -4.27 12.19 12.67
N GLN A 59 -4.01 13.30 13.38
CA GLN A 59 -3.39 14.49 12.79
C GLN A 59 -1.94 14.28 12.34
N ASN A 60 -1.27 13.20 12.76
CA ASN A 60 0.13 12.94 12.42
C ASN A 60 0.32 12.32 11.02
N LYS A 61 -0.77 11.95 10.32
CA LYS A 61 -0.72 11.40 8.95
C LYS A 61 0.08 12.29 7.99
N ILE A 62 -0.06 13.62 8.12
CA ILE A 62 0.64 14.59 7.28
C ILE A 62 2.16 14.47 7.35
N CYS A 63 2.73 13.96 8.45
CA CYS A 63 4.16 13.77 8.60
C CYS A 63 4.71 12.64 7.70
N PHE A 64 3.83 11.82 7.13
CA PHE A 64 4.18 10.71 6.25
C PHE A 64 3.93 11.03 4.78
N ILE A 65 3.40 12.20 4.46
CA ILE A 65 3.15 12.64 3.08
C ILE A 65 4.25 13.63 2.69
N PRO A 66 4.99 13.39 1.60
CA PRO A 66 4.77 12.36 0.57
C PRO A 66 5.48 11.01 0.83
N GLY A 67 6.34 10.90 1.84
CA GLY A 67 7.28 9.78 1.99
C GLY A 67 6.69 8.36 2.01
N MET A 68 5.42 8.17 2.39
CA MET A 68 4.74 6.87 2.39
C MET A 68 3.93 6.58 1.12
N VAL A 69 3.82 7.51 0.17
CA VAL A 69 3.05 7.30 -1.06
C VAL A 69 3.63 6.15 -1.88
N GLY A 70 4.94 6.15 -2.14
CA GLY A 70 5.63 5.06 -2.85
C GLY A 70 5.51 3.70 -2.14
N PRO A 71 5.88 3.57 -0.86
CA PRO A 71 5.72 2.32 -0.12
C PRO A 71 4.29 1.77 -0.10
N ILE A 72 3.27 2.61 0.05
CA ILE A 72 1.88 2.16 -0.02
C ILE A 72 1.52 1.72 -1.44
N LEU A 73 2.02 2.40 -2.49
CA LEU A 73 1.82 1.99 -3.88
C LEU A 73 2.42 0.62 -4.19
N GLU A 74 3.61 0.32 -3.67
CA GLU A 74 4.20 -1.00 -3.85
C GLU A 74 3.32 -2.11 -3.29
N MET A 75 2.72 -1.89 -2.13
CA MET A 75 1.80 -2.82 -1.51
C MET A 75 0.48 -2.94 -2.28
N THR A 76 -0.08 -1.83 -2.78
CA THR A 76 -1.38 -1.84 -3.47
C THR A 76 -1.29 -2.50 -4.85
N LEU A 77 -0.11 -2.52 -5.49
CA LEU A 77 0.07 -3.15 -6.79
C LEU A 77 0.11 -4.68 -6.75
N ILE A 78 0.25 -5.28 -5.57
CA ILE A 78 0.20 -6.74 -5.39
C ILE A 78 -1.16 -7.29 -5.84
N PRO A 79 -1.23 -8.32 -6.69
CA PRO A 79 -2.47 -8.90 -7.23
C PRO A 79 -3.19 -9.78 -6.20
N GLU A 80 -3.51 -9.19 -5.05
CA GLU A 80 -4.31 -9.80 -4.00
C GLU A 80 -5.50 -8.89 -3.65
N VAL A 81 -6.71 -9.36 -3.98
CA VAL A 81 -7.92 -8.53 -4.05
C VAL A 81 -8.26 -7.88 -2.71
N GLU A 82 -8.22 -8.64 -1.62
CA GLU A 82 -8.60 -8.14 -0.30
C GLU A 82 -7.55 -7.17 0.26
N LEU A 83 -6.27 -7.37 -0.07
CA LEU A 83 -5.21 -6.43 0.24
C LEU A 83 -5.44 -5.09 -0.49
N ARG A 84 -5.72 -5.13 -1.79
CA ARG A 84 -6.00 -3.94 -2.60
C ARG A 84 -7.17 -3.14 -2.05
N LYS A 85 -8.31 -3.80 -1.83
CA LYS A 85 -9.52 -3.16 -1.28
C LYS A 85 -9.27 -2.48 0.06
N ALA A 86 -8.43 -3.07 0.91
CA ALA A 86 -8.13 -2.52 2.22
C ALA A 86 -7.15 -1.34 2.18
N THR A 87 -6.30 -1.25 1.16
CA THR A 87 -5.15 -0.34 1.17
C THR A 87 -5.25 0.82 0.17
N ILE A 88 -5.93 0.65 -0.96
CA ILE A 88 -6.19 1.75 -1.92
C ILE A 88 -6.89 2.96 -1.24
N PRO A 89 -7.87 2.79 -0.33
CA PRO A 89 -8.50 3.92 0.37
C PRO A 89 -7.54 4.84 1.14
N ILE A 90 -6.33 4.36 1.47
CA ILE A 90 -5.29 5.15 2.13
C ILE A 90 -4.86 6.33 1.26
N PHE A 91 -4.82 6.18 -0.07
CA PHE A 91 -4.45 7.26 -0.99
C PHE A 91 -5.43 8.43 -0.96
N PHE A 92 -6.73 8.14 -0.96
CA PHE A 92 -7.76 9.17 -0.82
C PHE A 92 -7.65 9.87 0.53
N ASP A 93 -7.36 9.13 1.60
CA ASP A 93 -7.14 9.71 2.92
C ASP A 93 -5.85 10.56 2.98
N MET A 94 -4.79 10.20 2.26
CA MET A 94 -3.60 11.04 2.09
C MET A 94 -3.94 12.37 1.40
N MET A 95 -4.67 12.33 0.28
CA MET A 95 -5.13 13.53 -0.43
C MET A 95 -5.95 14.44 0.48
N LEU A 96 -6.96 13.88 1.16
CA LEU A 96 -7.82 14.63 2.07
C LEU A 96 -7.03 15.20 3.25
N CYS A 97 -6.10 14.43 3.82
CA CYS A 97 -5.27 14.87 4.93
C CYS A 97 -4.38 16.05 4.54
N GLU A 98 -3.76 16.02 3.37
CA GLU A 98 -2.94 17.13 2.87
C GLU A 98 -3.81 18.35 2.57
N TYR A 99 -4.90 18.16 1.81
CA TYR A 99 -5.83 19.23 1.45
C TYR A 99 -6.38 19.98 2.67
N GLN A 100 -6.78 19.26 3.71
CA GLN A 100 -7.26 19.87 4.95
C GLN A 100 -6.21 20.73 5.66
N ARG A 101 -4.90 20.52 5.41
CA ARG A 101 -3.80 21.27 6.05
C ARG A 101 -3.22 22.38 5.22
N THR A 102 -3.21 22.24 3.90
CA THR A 102 -2.54 23.21 3.02
C THR A 102 -3.50 23.89 2.04
N GLY A 103 -4.71 23.37 1.87
CA GLY A 103 -5.67 23.81 0.84
C GLY A 103 -5.39 23.22 -0.56
N GLU A 104 -4.39 22.33 -0.68
CA GLU A 104 -4.02 21.62 -1.91
C GLU A 104 -3.46 20.23 -1.57
N PHE A 105 -3.28 19.33 -2.55
CA PHE A 105 -2.69 17.99 -2.32
C PHE A 105 -1.47 17.72 -3.23
N LYS A 106 -0.73 18.78 -3.58
CA LYS A 106 0.34 18.71 -4.58
C LYS A 106 1.48 17.77 -4.18
N LYS A 107 1.79 17.61 -2.88
CA LYS A 107 2.85 16.67 -2.47
C LYS A 107 2.44 15.24 -2.77
N PHE A 108 1.21 14.87 -2.40
CA PHE A 108 0.64 13.58 -2.78
C PHE A 108 0.60 13.39 -4.30
N GLU A 109 0.03 14.36 -5.03
CA GLU A 109 -0.13 14.30 -6.50
C GLU A 109 1.19 14.08 -7.22
N ASN A 110 2.20 14.89 -6.91
CA ASN A 110 3.50 14.79 -7.56
C ASN A 110 4.18 13.46 -7.24
N GLU A 111 4.09 12.98 -6.01
CA GLU A 111 4.73 11.72 -5.61
C GLU A 111 4.02 10.51 -6.23
N ILE A 112 2.68 10.48 -6.25
CA ILE A 112 1.95 9.33 -6.81
C ILE A 112 2.19 9.21 -8.32
N ILE A 113 2.24 10.32 -9.06
CA ILE A 113 2.55 10.32 -10.50
C ILE A 113 3.96 9.77 -10.73
N LEU A 114 4.96 10.34 -10.05
CA LEU A 114 6.36 9.92 -10.16
C LEU A 114 6.53 8.43 -9.87
N LYS A 115 5.86 7.93 -8.83
CA LYS A 115 5.97 6.52 -8.44
C LYS A 115 5.21 5.61 -9.39
N LEU A 116 4.00 5.98 -9.82
CA LEU A 116 3.24 5.19 -10.79
C LEU A 116 4.02 4.99 -12.09
N ASP A 117 4.65 6.03 -12.62
CA ASP A 117 5.47 5.92 -13.85
C ASP A 117 6.56 4.85 -13.69
N HIS A 118 7.31 4.89 -12.58
CA HIS A 118 8.34 3.90 -12.27
C HIS A 118 7.77 2.47 -12.16
N GLU A 119 6.62 2.30 -11.52
CA GLU A 119 6.06 0.96 -11.31
C GLU A 119 5.42 0.35 -12.54
N VAL A 120 4.84 1.19 -13.42
CA VAL A 120 4.28 0.76 -14.70
C VAL A 120 5.41 0.38 -15.67
N GLU A 121 6.50 1.15 -15.72
CA GLU A 121 7.71 0.78 -16.47
C GLU A 121 8.30 -0.55 -15.97
N GLY A 122 8.18 -0.83 -14.67
CA GLY A 122 8.53 -2.11 -14.04
C GLY A 122 7.58 -3.27 -14.35
N GLY A 123 6.52 -3.05 -15.13
CA GLY A 123 5.55 -4.06 -15.53
C GLY A 123 4.54 -4.43 -14.44
N ARG A 124 4.35 -3.58 -13.42
CA ARG A 124 3.34 -3.79 -12.37
C ARG A 124 2.05 -3.05 -12.70
N GLY A 125 0.96 -3.50 -12.08
CA GLY A 125 -0.40 -2.99 -12.33
C GLY A 125 -1.15 -3.84 -13.34
N ASP A 126 -2.48 -3.87 -13.20
CA ASP A 126 -3.36 -4.66 -14.06
C ASP A 126 -4.74 -3.98 -14.17
N GLU A 127 -5.58 -4.49 -15.07
CA GLU A 127 -6.93 -3.95 -15.30
C GLU A 127 -7.80 -4.03 -14.04
N HIS A 128 -7.63 -5.07 -13.21
CA HIS A 128 -8.38 -5.21 -11.97
C HIS A 128 -8.02 -4.11 -10.96
N TYR A 129 -6.76 -3.71 -10.90
CA TYR A 129 -6.31 -2.58 -10.07
C TYR A 129 -6.98 -1.28 -10.49
N MET A 130 -7.04 -1.01 -11.80
CA MET A 130 -7.70 0.18 -12.35
C MET A 130 -9.19 0.19 -12.01
N GLN A 131 -9.89 -0.93 -12.21
CA GLN A 131 -11.31 -1.07 -11.87
C GLN A 131 -11.57 -0.85 -10.37
N LEU A 132 -10.71 -1.37 -9.50
CA LEU A 132 -10.82 -1.14 -8.07
C LEU A 132 -10.60 0.34 -7.72
N PHE A 133 -9.66 1.02 -8.38
CA PHE A 133 -9.39 2.43 -8.13
C PHE A 133 -10.55 3.33 -8.58
N GLU A 134 -11.20 3.00 -9.72
CA GLU A 134 -12.34 3.75 -10.25
C GLU A 134 -13.65 3.54 -9.47
N SER A 135 -13.81 2.39 -8.82
CA SER A 135 -15.05 2.01 -8.14
C SER A 135 -15.14 2.41 -6.67
N MET A 136 -14.06 2.97 -6.11
CA MET A 136 -13.98 3.41 -4.71
C MET A 136 -14.47 4.84 -4.48
#